data_AF-A0A2S6I8V2-F1
#
_entry.id   AF-A0A2S6I8V2-F1
#
_cell.length_a   1.000
_cell.length_b   1.000
_cell.length_c   1.000
_cell.angle_alpha   90.00
_cell.angle_beta   90.00
_cell.angle_gamma   90.00
#
_symmetry.space_group_name_H-M   'P 1'
#
loop_
_entity.id
_entity.type
_entity.pdbx_description
1 polymer ?
#
loop_
_entity_poly.entity_id
_entity_poly.type
_entity_poly.pdbx_seq_one_letter_code
_entity_poly.pdbx_strand_id
1 'polypeptide(L)'
;MSIHKHPSPYAGGLSEGFAFLKELVKRRLAHHLDESVGFEFPEWLPPPYDSTFGRLVRDSALTSLESVVLLLAAAPQLAPGLLDEAIRAGGGTENQLISFGGIRGQSYRGIIPTGQTALFLLTGTDIQHHLRVSTLLHPAAPLRKNGFLDLLPPPPGEPPLAGHLRLSPEWAERLIWGTLSIPTFSPAFPAQLLETNLTWDDLVLPERSLQEIAYLKNYLDHHERLAGDPVYGRHSRRGYRALFHGPPGTGKTLTATLLGKAVDKPVFRVDLSMVVSKWIGETEKNLSGLFDRAESKGWILFFDEADALFSKRGEVKESRDKYANQETSFLLQRVENYDGLCILATNFRQNLDKAFTRRFESIVAFTPPTTAERLALWHKMLPESHPLAEGVDLRAIAATYEVSGASIANAIRHAVYEAVAARELELTTHRLQSAIRREYEKEDRMFPAD
;
A
#
# COMPACT_ATOMS: atom_id res chain seq x y z
N MET A 1 -21.45 -17.00 -30.27
CA MET A 1 -21.40 -16.81 -28.81
C MET A 1 -21.40 -15.31 -28.56
N SER A 2 -22.60 -14.73 -28.40
CA SER A 2 -22.77 -13.28 -28.28
C SER A 2 -22.30 -12.83 -26.91
N ILE A 3 -21.12 -12.21 -26.85
CA ILE A 3 -20.62 -11.55 -25.64
C ILE A 3 -21.64 -10.44 -25.31
N HIS A 4 -22.26 -10.55 -24.14
CA HIS A 4 -23.35 -9.68 -23.69
C HIS A 4 -23.01 -8.19 -23.86
N LYS A 5 -23.93 -7.45 -24.49
CA LYS A 5 -24.00 -5.98 -24.58
C LYS A 5 -24.36 -5.34 -23.22
N HIS A 6 -23.74 -5.78 -22.13
CA HIS A 6 -23.81 -5.02 -20.89
C HIS A 6 -22.51 -4.22 -20.78
N PRO A 7 -22.54 -2.87 -20.87
CA PRO A 7 -21.35 -2.08 -20.64
C PRO A 7 -20.81 -2.43 -19.26
N SER A 8 -19.49 -2.56 -19.13
CA SER A 8 -18.84 -2.73 -17.82
C SER A 8 -19.41 -1.65 -16.88
N PRO A 9 -19.87 -2.00 -15.66
CA PRO A 9 -20.39 -1.02 -14.71
C PRO A 9 -19.36 0.06 -14.37
N TYR A 10 -18.08 -0.21 -14.64
CA TYR A 10 -16.95 0.69 -14.41
C TYR A 10 -16.67 1.64 -15.60
N ALA A 11 -17.19 1.32 -16.79
CA ALA A 11 -16.89 2.03 -18.04
C ALA A 11 -17.91 3.12 -18.42
N GLY A 12 -18.97 3.32 -17.62
CA GLY A 12 -19.95 4.40 -17.86
C GLY A 12 -19.25 5.77 -17.96
N GLY A 13 -19.59 6.56 -18.98
CA GLY A 13 -18.99 7.87 -19.22
C GLY A 13 -17.60 7.88 -19.89
N LEU A 14 -16.81 6.79 -19.85
CA LEU A 14 -15.52 6.74 -20.58
C LEU A 14 -15.71 6.70 -22.09
N SER A 15 -16.71 5.96 -22.58
CA SER A 15 -17.02 5.92 -24.03
C SER A 15 -17.42 7.30 -24.57
N GLU A 16 -18.21 8.05 -23.80
CA GLU A 16 -18.60 9.42 -24.15
C GLU A 16 -17.42 10.38 -24.03
N GLY A 17 -16.62 10.25 -22.99
CA GLY A 17 -15.38 11.02 -22.82
C GLY A 17 -14.39 10.79 -23.96
N PHE A 18 -14.24 9.55 -24.42
CA PHE A 18 -13.39 9.24 -25.57
C PHE A 18 -13.96 9.77 -26.90
N ALA A 19 -15.28 9.71 -27.09
CA ALA A 19 -15.93 10.34 -28.24
C ALA A 19 -15.73 11.87 -28.22
N PHE A 20 -15.88 12.50 -27.05
CA PHE A 20 -15.62 13.91 -26.83
C PHE A 20 -14.15 14.27 -27.11
N LEU A 21 -13.20 13.50 -26.55
CA LEU A 21 -11.77 13.69 -26.77
C LEU A 21 -11.41 13.60 -28.26
N LYS A 22 -11.98 12.61 -28.97
CA LYS A 22 -11.77 12.43 -30.41
C LYS A 22 -12.24 13.66 -31.21
N GLU A 23 -13.42 14.19 -30.91
CA GLU A 23 -13.93 15.39 -31.59
C GLU A 23 -13.13 16.65 -31.21
N LEU A 24 -12.71 16.78 -29.95
CA LEU A 24 -11.85 17.88 -29.49
C LEU A 24 -10.52 17.92 -30.24
N VAL A 25 -9.83 16.77 -30.34
CA VAL A 25 -8.56 16.64 -31.08
C VAL A 25 -8.75 17.04 -32.54
N LYS A 26 -9.80 16.51 -33.19
CA LYS A 26 -10.14 16.81 -34.59
C LYS A 26 -10.38 18.31 -34.80
N ARG A 27 -11.22 18.95 -33.98
CA ARG A 27 -11.54 20.38 -34.10
C ARG A 27 -10.32 21.26 -33.83
N ARG A 28 -9.51 20.91 -32.83
CA ARG A 28 -8.28 21.66 -32.51
C ARG A 28 -7.29 21.63 -33.66
N LEU A 29 -7.10 20.47 -34.27
CA LEU A 29 -6.19 20.33 -35.42
C LEU A 29 -6.71 21.06 -36.66
N ALA A 30 -8.00 20.95 -36.96
CA ALA A 30 -8.60 21.68 -38.07
C ALA A 30 -8.39 23.20 -37.93
N HIS A 31 -8.60 23.76 -36.73
CA HIS A 31 -8.34 25.17 -36.44
C HIS A 31 -6.86 25.54 -36.54
N HIS A 32 -5.95 24.66 -36.12
CA HIS A 32 -4.52 24.91 -36.22
C HIS A 32 -4.04 24.94 -37.69
N LEU A 33 -4.67 24.15 -38.56
CA LEU A 33 -4.34 24.11 -39.99
C LEU A 33 -5.00 25.24 -40.78
N ASP A 34 -6.17 25.69 -40.33
CA ASP A 34 -6.92 26.78 -40.94
C ASP A 34 -7.56 27.64 -39.85
N GLU A 35 -6.95 28.80 -39.56
CA GLU A 35 -7.41 29.74 -38.53
C GLU A 35 -8.82 30.28 -38.82
N SER A 36 -9.32 30.18 -40.05
CA SER A 36 -10.69 30.57 -40.39
C SER A 36 -11.74 29.62 -39.79
N VAL A 37 -11.35 28.39 -39.45
CA VAL A 37 -12.18 27.46 -38.70
C VAL A 37 -12.16 27.88 -37.24
N GLY A 38 -13.13 28.68 -36.81
CA GLY A 38 -13.20 29.16 -35.43
C GLY A 38 -13.15 28.02 -34.39
N PHE A 39 -12.37 28.23 -33.32
CA PHE A 39 -12.27 27.29 -32.21
C PHE A 39 -12.67 27.94 -30.89
N GLU A 40 -13.59 27.29 -30.20
CA GLU A 40 -13.92 27.56 -28.82
C GLU A 40 -13.81 26.24 -28.06
N PHE A 41 -13.18 26.26 -26.88
CA PHE A 41 -12.99 25.06 -26.09
C PHE A 41 -14.35 24.61 -25.56
N PRO A 42 -14.84 23.42 -25.94
CA PRO A 42 -16.14 22.96 -25.47
C PRO A 42 -16.05 22.58 -23.99
N GLU A 43 -16.93 23.16 -23.16
CA GLU A 43 -17.07 22.69 -21.78
C GLU A 43 -17.71 21.30 -21.78
N TRP A 44 -17.05 20.36 -21.09
CA TRP A 44 -17.56 19.01 -20.92
C TRP A 44 -17.13 18.45 -19.57
N LEU A 45 -18.12 17.94 -18.86
CA LEU A 45 -17.94 17.06 -17.72
C LEU A 45 -18.78 15.80 -18.00
N PRO A 46 -18.30 14.61 -17.63
CA PRO A 46 -19.11 13.42 -17.72
C PRO A 46 -20.40 13.65 -16.89
N PRO A 47 -21.57 13.23 -17.41
CA PRO A 47 -22.78 13.11 -16.60
C PRO A 47 -22.52 12.36 -15.29
N PRO A 48 -23.33 12.55 -14.23
CA PRO A 48 -23.14 11.91 -12.93
C PRO A 48 -23.45 10.41 -13.01
N TYR A 49 -22.58 9.68 -13.71
CA TYR A 49 -22.60 8.24 -13.79
C TYR A 49 -22.12 7.66 -12.48
N ASP A 50 -22.72 6.55 -12.06
CA ASP A 50 -22.23 5.75 -10.93
C ASP A 50 -21.02 4.87 -11.33
N SER A 51 -20.38 5.20 -12.44
CA SER A 51 -19.16 4.54 -12.92
C SER A 51 -17.94 5.04 -12.16
N THR A 52 -16.84 4.27 -12.22
CA THR A 52 -15.58 4.65 -11.58
C THR A 52 -15.06 6.00 -12.09
N PHE A 53 -15.15 6.25 -13.40
CA PHE A 53 -14.73 7.53 -13.98
C PHE A 53 -15.65 8.70 -13.57
N GLY A 54 -16.97 8.50 -13.59
CA GLY A 54 -17.93 9.52 -13.19
C GLY A 54 -17.79 9.91 -11.71
N ARG A 55 -17.62 8.92 -10.82
CA ARG A 55 -17.34 9.14 -9.40
C ARG A 55 -16.02 9.88 -9.18
N LEU A 56 -14.95 9.50 -9.90
CA LEU A 56 -13.66 10.20 -9.78
C LEU A 56 -13.79 11.70 -10.10
N VAL A 57 -14.43 12.04 -11.22
CA VAL A 57 -14.59 13.44 -11.63
C VAL A 57 -15.44 14.21 -10.62
N ARG A 58 -16.54 13.61 -10.12
CA ARG A 58 -17.43 14.23 -9.14
C ARG A 58 -16.77 14.39 -7.76
N ASP A 59 -16.26 13.31 -7.20
CA ASP A 59 -15.77 13.26 -5.81
C ASP A 59 -14.47 14.07 -5.65
N SER A 60 -13.67 14.18 -6.73
CA SER A 60 -12.48 15.03 -6.76
C SER A 60 -12.75 16.45 -7.28
N ALA A 61 -14.00 16.77 -7.60
CA ALA A 61 -14.44 18.05 -8.17
C ALA A 61 -13.56 18.51 -9.36
N LEU A 62 -13.25 17.60 -10.28
CA LEU A 62 -12.38 17.91 -11.43
C LEU A 62 -13.07 18.88 -12.41
N THR A 63 -12.29 19.81 -12.93
CA THR A 63 -12.71 20.72 -13.98
C THR A 63 -12.78 20.04 -15.36
N SER A 64 -13.40 20.69 -16.34
CA SER A 64 -13.43 20.23 -17.73
C SER A 64 -12.03 20.03 -18.32
N LEU A 65 -11.11 20.96 -18.03
CA LEU A 65 -9.72 20.87 -18.50
C LEU A 65 -9.01 19.67 -17.87
N GLU A 66 -9.16 19.47 -16.56
CA GLU A 66 -8.54 18.35 -15.86
C GLU A 66 -9.09 17.00 -16.34
N SER A 67 -10.40 16.93 -16.60
CA SER A 67 -11.06 15.74 -17.14
C SER A 67 -10.53 15.38 -18.53
N VAL A 68 -10.25 16.38 -19.38
CA VAL A 68 -9.62 16.16 -20.69
C VAL A 68 -8.20 15.64 -20.57
N VAL A 69 -7.38 16.20 -19.67
CA VAL A 69 -6.02 15.71 -19.44
C VAL A 69 -6.04 14.25 -18.96
N LEU A 70 -6.98 13.91 -18.08
CA LEU A 70 -7.14 12.55 -17.59
C LEU A 70 -7.57 11.57 -18.70
N LEU A 71 -8.55 11.94 -19.53
CA LEU A 71 -8.97 11.14 -20.69
C LEU A 71 -7.82 10.96 -21.68
N LEU A 72 -7.06 12.02 -21.94
CA LEU A 72 -5.88 11.98 -22.80
C LEU A 72 -4.85 10.98 -22.27
N ALA A 73 -4.55 11.01 -20.97
CA ALA A 73 -3.62 10.10 -20.31
C ALA A 73 -4.10 8.63 -20.31
N ALA A 74 -5.43 8.40 -20.31
CA ALA A 74 -6.04 7.09 -20.32
C ALA A 74 -6.17 6.48 -21.74
N ALA A 75 -6.26 7.31 -22.78
CA ALA A 75 -6.55 6.89 -24.15
C ALA A 75 -5.59 5.80 -24.69
N PRO A 76 -4.25 5.86 -24.51
CA PRO A 76 -3.36 4.82 -25.05
C PRO A 76 -3.62 3.41 -24.48
N GLN A 77 -4.11 3.34 -23.23
CA GLN A 77 -4.35 2.07 -22.55
C GLN A 77 -5.77 1.54 -22.80
N LEU A 78 -6.77 2.43 -22.84
CA LEU A 78 -8.18 2.04 -22.89
C LEU A 78 -8.81 2.14 -24.28
N ALA A 79 -8.28 2.99 -25.16
CA ALA A 79 -8.74 3.16 -26.54
C ALA A 79 -7.55 3.30 -27.50
N PRO A 80 -6.75 2.23 -27.70
CA PRO A 80 -5.59 2.26 -28.60
C PRO A 80 -5.99 2.73 -30.01
N GLY A 81 -5.21 3.66 -30.58
CA GLY A 81 -5.46 4.21 -31.92
C GLY A 81 -6.45 5.38 -31.97
N LEU A 82 -7.13 5.72 -30.86
CA LEU A 82 -8.08 6.84 -30.82
C LEU A 82 -7.44 8.16 -31.27
N LEU A 83 -6.23 8.46 -30.78
CA LEU A 83 -5.52 9.69 -31.14
C LEU A 83 -5.11 9.69 -32.61
N ASP A 84 -4.61 8.56 -33.13
CA ASP A 84 -4.22 8.42 -34.53
C ASP A 84 -5.41 8.63 -35.49
N GLU A 85 -6.57 8.07 -35.14
CA GLU A 85 -7.82 8.29 -35.88
C GLU A 85 -8.28 9.75 -35.81
N ALA A 86 -8.24 10.36 -34.63
CA ALA A 86 -8.66 11.74 -34.41
C ALA A 86 -7.79 12.74 -35.18
N ILE A 87 -6.46 12.52 -35.16
CA ILE A 87 -5.49 13.36 -35.87
C ILE A 87 -5.74 13.29 -37.37
N ARG A 88 -5.90 12.08 -37.92
CA ARG A 88 -6.18 11.89 -39.34
C ARG A 88 -7.50 12.56 -39.75
N ALA A 89 -8.54 12.44 -38.94
CA ALA A 89 -9.83 13.06 -39.19
C ALA A 89 -9.77 14.61 -39.13
N GLY A 90 -8.84 15.17 -38.34
CA GLY A 90 -8.57 16.60 -38.27
C GLY A 90 -7.67 17.14 -39.39
N GLY A 91 -7.29 16.31 -40.37
CA GLY A 91 -6.41 16.70 -41.48
C GLY A 91 -4.91 16.67 -41.15
N GLY A 92 -4.52 16.15 -39.98
CA GLY A 92 -3.12 16.06 -39.58
C GLY A 92 -2.32 15.02 -40.37
N THR A 93 -1.09 15.38 -40.73
CA THR A 93 -0.09 14.49 -41.36
C THR A 93 1.07 14.18 -40.40
N GLU A 94 1.90 13.18 -40.69
CA GLU A 94 3.01 12.79 -39.81
C GLU A 94 4.00 13.93 -39.53
N ASN A 95 4.22 14.84 -40.50
CA ASN A 95 5.11 15.99 -40.33
C ASN A 95 4.51 17.12 -39.47
N GLN A 96 3.18 17.15 -39.28
CA GLN A 96 2.48 18.18 -38.51
C GLN A 96 2.26 17.78 -37.04
N LEU A 97 2.71 16.59 -36.65
CA LEU A 97 2.72 16.11 -35.27
C LEU A 97 3.69 16.87 -34.36
N ILE A 98 4.62 17.67 -34.91
CA ILE A 98 5.61 18.41 -34.12
C ILE A 98 4.91 19.40 -33.18
N SER A 99 3.91 20.14 -33.66
CA SER A 99 3.13 21.09 -32.84
C SER A 99 2.13 20.38 -31.92
N PHE A 100 1.59 19.23 -32.35
CA PHE A 100 0.69 18.40 -31.56
C PHE A 100 1.40 17.72 -30.37
N GLY A 101 2.72 17.54 -30.47
CA GLY A 101 3.49 16.76 -29.52
C GLY A 101 3.16 15.27 -29.58
N GLY A 102 3.51 14.56 -28.51
CA GLY A 102 3.34 13.11 -28.43
C GLY A 102 4.54 12.36 -29.00
N ILE A 103 4.73 11.12 -28.54
CA ILE A 103 5.79 10.24 -29.02
C ILE A 103 5.18 8.97 -29.62
N ARG A 104 5.93 8.30 -30.50
CA ARG A 104 5.60 6.94 -30.92
C ARG A 104 6.32 5.95 -30.03
N GLY A 105 5.59 4.99 -29.49
CA GLY A 105 6.18 3.92 -28.68
C GLY A 105 7.01 2.97 -29.54
N GLN A 106 8.05 2.36 -28.97
CA GLN A 106 8.81 1.33 -29.68
C GLN A 106 7.99 0.05 -29.91
N SER A 107 7.18 -0.33 -28.92
CA SER A 107 6.29 -1.52 -28.98
C SER A 107 4.81 -1.16 -29.15
N TYR A 108 4.44 0.09 -28.85
CA TYR A 108 3.08 0.60 -29.01
C TYR A 108 2.94 1.33 -30.34
N ARG A 109 2.08 0.81 -31.24
CA ARG A 109 1.92 1.29 -32.63
C ARG A 109 1.03 2.54 -32.79
N GLY A 110 0.84 3.32 -31.73
CA GLY A 110 0.08 4.57 -31.77
C GLY A 110 0.82 5.73 -31.09
N ILE A 111 0.12 6.85 -30.95
CA ILE A 111 0.66 8.04 -30.27
C ILE A 111 0.47 7.94 -28.75
N ILE A 112 1.56 8.15 -28.02
CA ILE A 112 1.56 8.33 -26.57
C ILE A 112 1.60 9.84 -26.30
N PRO A 113 0.61 10.40 -25.60
CA PRO A 113 0.54 11.83 -25.35
C PRO A 113 1.64 12.29 -24.39
N THR A 114 2.06 13.53 -24.53
CA THR A 114 3.00 14.21 -23.63
C THR A 114 2.34 15.39 -22.93
N GLY A 115 3.04 16.03 -22.00
CA GLY A 115 2.59 17.30 -21.43
C GLY A 115 2.35 18.37 -22.51
N GLN A 116 3.15 18.38 -23.58
CA GLN A 116 2.95 19.23 -24.75
C GLN A 116 1.66 18.90 -25.50
N THR A 117 1.32 17.62 -25.67
CA THR A 117 0.03 17.22 -26.27
C THR A 117 -1.16 17.75 -25.48
N ALA A 118 -1.10 17.67 -24.15
CA ALA A 118 -2.13 18.23 -23.30
C ALA A 118 -2.26 19.75 -23.51
N LEU A 119 -1.15 20.50 -23.48
CA LEU A 119 -1.20 21.94 -23.69
C LEU A 119 -1.72 22.31 -25.08
N PHE A 120 -1.19 21.70 -26.14
CA PHE A 120 -1.68 21.96 -27.50
C PHE A 120 -3.20 21.76 -27.62
N LEU A 121 -3.74 20.69 -27.04
CA LEU A 121 -5.18 20.43 -27.07
C LEU A 121 -5.99 21.48 -26.30
N LEU A 122 -5.52 21.87 -25.12
CA LEU A 122 -6.24 22.82 -24.27
C LEU A 122 -6.14 24.26 -24.75
N THR A 123 -5.01 24.66 -25.33
CA THR A 123 -4.68 26.07 -25.54
C THR A 123 -4.20 26.43 -26.95
N GLY A 124 -3.90 25.45 -27.81
CA GLY A 124 -3.45 25.69 -29.18
C GLY A 124 -2.03 26.24 -29.24
N THR A 125 -1.88 27.49 -29.67
CA THR A 125 -0.59 28.21 -29.80
C THR A 125 -0.51 29.48 -28.93
N ASP A 126 -1.55 29.77 -28.14
CA ASP A 126 -1.64 30.98 -27.31
C ASP A 126 -0.74 30.89 -26.07
N ILE A 127 0.39 31.59 -26.10
CA ILE A 127 1.39 31.54 -25.03
C ILE A 127 0.85 31.96 -23.66
N GLN A 128 -0.10 32.90 -23.58
CA GLN A 128 -0.63 33.36 -22.29
C GLN A 128 -1.53 32.30 -21.67
N HIS A 129 -2.36 31.66 -22.50
CA HIS A 129 -3.14 30.51 -22.06
C HIS A 129 -2.25 29.30 -21.73
N HIS A 130 -1.17 29.07 -22.49
CA HIS A 130 -0.22 27.98 -22.20
C HIS A 130 0.37 28.10 -20.80
N LEU A 131 0.82 29.30 -20.41
CA LEU A 131 1.38 29.53 -19.08
C LEU A 131 0.37 29.25 -17.97
N ARG A 132 -0.89 29.71 -18.14
CA ARG A 132 -1.96 29.49 -17.16
C ARG A 132 -2.34 28.01 -17.05
N VAL A 133 -2.48 27.30 -18.17
CA VAL A 133 -2.94 25.90 -18.18
C VAL A 133 -1.81 24.93 -17.83
N SER A 134 -0.54 25.30 -18.04
CA SER A 134 0.61 24.48 -17.65
C SER A 134 0.67 24.15 -16.16
N THR A 135 0.04 24.98 -15.32
CA THR A 135 -0.05 24.72 -13.88
C THR A 135 -0.87 23.46 -13.57
N LEU A 136 -1.75 22.99 -14.46
CA LEU A 136 -2.48 21.73 -14.30
C LEU A 136 -1.56 20.50 -14.28
N LEU A 137 -0.39 20.60 -14.90
CA LEU A 137 0.60 19.52 -14.98
C LEU A 137 1.71 19.65 -13.94
N HIS A 138 1.63 20.66 -13.07
CA HIS A 138 2.60 20.85 -11.99
C HIS A 138 2.47 19.72 -10.95
N PRO A 139 3.57 19.24 -10.33
CA PRO A 139 3.50 18.17 -9.32
C PRO A 139 2.52 18.45 -8.16
N ALA A 140 2.34 19.71 -7.79
CA ALA A 140 1.41 20.14 -6.74
C ALA A 140 -0.06 20.29 -7.20
N ALA A 141 -0.34 20.15 -8.50
CA ALA A 141 -1.70 20.28 -9.04
C ALA A 141 -2.55 19.05 -8.69
N PRO A 142 -3.89 19.19 -8.56
CA PRO A 142 -4.77 18.10 -8.12
C PRO A 142 -4.57 16.78 -8.86
N LEU A 143 -4.44 16.81 -10.19
CA LEU A 143 -4.24 15.62 -11.02
C LEU A 143 -3.01 14.79 -10.65
N ARG A 144 -1.92 15.45 -10.28
CA ARG A 144 -0.65 14.79 -9.94
C ARG A 144 -0.51 14.56 -8.44
N LYS A 145 -0.90 15.55 -7.63
CA LYS A 145 -0.88 15.49 -6.17
C LYS A 145 -1.73 14.33 -5.65
N ASN A 146 -2.88 14.06 -6.25
CA ASN A 146 -3.77 12.96 -5.87
C ASN A 146 -3.43 11.64 -6.59
N GLY A 147 -2.34 11.60 -7.37
CA GLY A 147 -1.85 10.41 -8.04
C GLY A 147 -2.73 9.90 -9.17
N PHE A 148 -3.54 10.74 -9.81
CA PHE A 148 -4.40 10.32 -10.94
C PHE A 148 -3.58 10.02 -12.19
N LEU A 149 -2.51 10.79 -12.41
CA LEU A 149 -1.61 10.60 -13.55
C LEU A 149 -0.16 10.94 -13.21
N ASP A 150 0.74 10.39 -14.01
CA ASP A 150 2.17 10.66 -14.00
C ASP A 150 2.56 11.47 -15.25
N LEU A 151 3.48 12.42 -15.08
CA LEU A 151 4.25 13.01 -16.17
C LEU A 151 5.69 12.52 -16.05
N LEU A 152 6.02 11.47 -16.80
CA LEU A 152 7.34 10.84 -16.75
C LEU A 152 8.38 11.77 -17.40
N PRO A 153 9.58 11.93 -16.81
CA PRO A 153 10.59 12.81 -17.37
C PRO A 153 11.03 12.34 -18.76
N PRO A 154 11.25 13.27 -19.70
CA PRO A 154 11.82 12.94 -21.01
C PRO A 154 13.34 12.65 -20.90
N PRO A 155 13.99 12.21 -22.00
CA PRO A 155 15.44 12.10 -22.06
C PRO A 155 16.18 13.39 -21.65
N PRO A 156 17.41 13.27 -21.11
CA PRO A 156 18.20 14.43 -20.69
C PRO A 156 18.39 15.45 -21.82
N GLY A 157 18.19 16.73 -21.51
CA GLY A 157 18.29 17.83 -22.47
C GLY A 157 16.98 18.23 -23.15
N GLU A 158 15.91 17.45 -22.95
CA GLU A 158 14.58 17.80 -23.46
C GLU A 158 13.75 18.64 -22.48
N PRO A 159 12.80 19.47 -22.97
CA PRO A 159 11.91 20.25 -22.12
C PRO A 159 11.05 19.36 -21.21
N PRO A 160 10.81 19.70 -19.93
CA PRO A 160 10.07 18.83 -19.00
C PRO A 160 8.69 18.35 -19.48
N LEU A 161 7.99 19.19 -20.27
CA LEU A 161 6.67 18.88 -20.81
C LEU A 161 6.69 17.94 -22.03
N ALA A 162 7.86 17.64 -22.59
CA ALA A 162 8.04 16.57 -23.58
C ALA A 162 7.90 15.17 -22.94
N GLY A 163 7.85 15.11 -21.60
CA GLY A 163 7.62 13.89 -20.84
C GLY A 163 6.29 13.18 -21.15
N HIS A 164 6.25 11.86 -20.95
CA HIS A 164 5.07 11.05 -21.22
C HIS A 164 3.96 11.30 -20.21
N LEU A 165 2.77 11.63 -20.71
CA LEU A 165 1.57 11.74 -19.89
C LEU A 165 0.91 10.36 -19.80
N ARG A 166 0.87 9.79 -18.60
CA ARG A 166 0.38 8.44 -18.37
C ARG A 166 -0.62 8.41 -17.22
N LEU A 167 -1.76 7.76 -17.42
CA LEU A 167 -2.64 7.42 -16.30
C LEU A 167 -1.85 6.57 -15.29
N SER A 168 -1.95 6.87 -13.99
CA SER A 168 -1.20 6.09 -13.01
C SER A 168 -1.67 4.64 -13.02
N PRO A 169 -0.78 3.66 -12.78
CA PRO A 169 -1.13 2.24 -12.83
C PRO A 169 -2.36 1.92 -11.98
N GLU A 170 -2.44 2.48 -10.78
CA GLU A 170 -3.54 2.30 -9.84
C GLU A 170 -4.90 2.76 -10.40
N TRP A 171 -4.92 3.89 -11.11
CA TRP A 171 -6.14 4.41 -11.72
C TRP A 171 -6.47 3.68 -13.02
N ALA A 172 -5.48 3.19 -13.76
CA ALA A 172 -5.72 2.26 -14.85
C ALA A 172 -6.43 1.00 -14.34
N GLU A 173 -5.96 0.42 -13.24
CA GLU A 173 -6.61 -0.76 -12.64
C GLU A 173 -8.05 -0.47 -12.23
N ARG A 174 -8.28 0.63 -11.52
CA ARG A 174 -9.62 1.04 -11.06
C ARG A 174 -10.57 1.27 -12.22
N LEU A 175 -10.11 1.90 -13.31
CA LEU A 175 -10.94 2.16 -14.48
C LEU A 175 -11.23 0.88 -15.29
N ILE A 176 -10.28 -0.05 -15.36
CA ILE A 176 -10.42 -1.31 -16.12
C ILE A 176 -11.24 -2.35 -15.34
N TRP A 177 -10.84 -2.62 -14.10
CA TRP A 177 -11.36 -3.72 -13.29
C TRP A 177 -12.35 -3.29 -12.21
N GLY A 178 -12.49 -1.98 -11.94
CA GLY A 178 -13.37 -1.47 -10.90
C GLY A 178 -12.83 -1.61 -9.48
N THR A 179 -11.77 -2.39 -9.30
CA THR A 179 -11.09 -2.64 -8.04
C THR A 179 -9.62 -2.23 -8.14
N LEU A 180 -9.05 -1.78 -7.03
CA LEU A 180 -7.61 -1.59 -6.94
C LEU A 180 -7.00 -2.90 -6.46
N SER A 181 -6.11 -3.51 -7.25
CA SER A 181 -5.42 -4.71 -6.79
C SER A 181 -4.54 -4.34 -5.60
N ILE A 182 -4.63 -5.12 -4.53
CA ILE A 182 -3.66 -5.04 -3.45
C ILE A 182 -2.34 -5.56 -4.04
N PRO A 183 -1.25 -4.78 -4.03
CA PRO A 183 0.00 -5.22 -4.63
C PRO A 183 0.49 -6.50 -3.97
N THR A 184 0.88 -7.47 -4.80
CA THR A 184 1.55 -8.68 -4.34
C THR A 184 3.03 -8.41 -4.12
N PHE A 185 3.64 -9.15 -3.20
CA PHE A 185 5.08 -9.10 -2.95
C PHE A 185 5.87 -9.29 -4.25
N SER A 186 6.83 -8.41 -4.52
CA SER A 186 7.76 -8.49 -5.65
C SER A 186 9.04 -7.68 -5.36
N PRO A 187 10.13 -7.84 -6.14
CA PRO A 187 11.30 -6.98 -5.99
C PRO A 187 11.00 -5.47 -6.11
N ALA A 188 9.99 -5.12 -6.93
CA ALA A 188 9.50 -3.74 -7.10
C ALA A 188 8.56 -3.27 -5.97
N PHE A 189 8.07 -4.20 -5.13
CA PHE A 189 7.20 -3.92 -3.99
C PHE A 189 7.54 -4.87 -2.83
N PRO A 190 8.54 -4.51 -1.99
CA PRO A 190 9.13 -5.39 -0.98
C PRO A 190 8.25 -5.49 0.28
N ALA A 191 6.95 -5.67 0.10
CA ALA A 191 5.98 -5.76 1.18
C ALA A 191 4.89 -6.79 0.88
N GLN A 192 4.40 -7.43 1.94
CA GLN A 192 3.37 -8.46 1.89
C GLN A 192 2.16 -8.02 2.71
N LEU A 193 0.96 -8.17 2.15
CA LEU A 193 -0.27 -7.94 2.90
C LEU A 193 -0.37 -8.95 4.05
N LEU A 194 -0.65 -8.46 5.25
CA LEU A 194 -1.00 -9.28 6.41
C LEU A 194 -2.51 -9.42 6.50
N GLU A 195 -2.97 -10.67 6.59
CA GLU A 195 -4.39 -11.01 6.76
C GLU A 195 -4.56 -11.98 7.93
N THR A 196 -5.72 -11.94 8.57
CA THR A 196 -6.09 -12.90 9.60
C THR A 196 -7.61 -13.02 9.72
N ASN A 197 -8.07 -14.24 9.94
CA ASN A 197 -9.48 -14.51 10.25
C ASN A 197 -9.80 -14.28 11.74
N LEU A 198 -8.76 -14.15 12.58
CA LEU A 198 -8.91 -13.92 14.01
C LEU A 198 -9.49 -12.53 14.31
N THR A 199 -9.92 -12.38 15.55
CA THR A 199 -10.56 -11.18 16.11
C THR A 199 -9.82 -10.71 17.36
N TRP A 200 -10.24 -9.57 17.92
CA TRP A 200 -9.71 -9.07 19.19
C TRP A 200 -9.96 -10.01 20.36
N ASP A 201 -11.03 -10.83 20.30
CA ASP A 201 -11.33 -11.81 21.35
C ASP A 201 -10.34 -12.97 21.37
N ASP A 202 -9.65 -13.23 20.27
CA ASP A 202 -8.64 -14.29 20.16
C ASP A 202 -7.27 -13.83 20.70
N LEU A 203 -7.08 -12.52 20.88
CA LEU A 203 -5.85 -11.93 21.36
C LEU A 203 -5.84 -11.85 22.88
N VAL A 204 -4.92 -12.59 23.51
CA VAL A 204 -4.70 -12.53 24.96
C VAL A 204 -3.38 -11.81 25.22
N LEU A 205 -3.46 -10.66 25.91
CA LEU A 205 -2.31 -9.85 26.28
C LEU A 205 -2.48 -9.30 27.71
N PRO A 206 -1.38 -8.91 28.37
CA PRO A 206 -1.45 -8.22 29.65
C PRO A 206 -2.21 -6.90 29.55
N GLU A 207 -2.92 -6.53 30.63
CA GLU A 207 -3.72 -5.31 30.71
C GLU A 207 -2.95 -4.05 30.30
N ARG A 208 -1.69 -3.93 30.74
CA ARG A 208 -0.84 -2.79 30.36
C ARG A 208 -0.62 -2.69 28.85
N SER A 209 -0.46 -3.81 28.17
CA SER A 209 -0.25 -3.85 26.72
C SER A 209 -1.55 -3.51 25.98
N LEU A 210 -2.69 -3.99 26.49
CA LEU A 210 -4.01 -3.62 25.97
C LEU A 210 -4.29 -2.12 26.10
N GLN A 211 -3.88 -1.49 27.19
CA GLN A 211 -4.00 -0.03 27.38
C GLN A 211 -3.18 0.74 26.33
N GLU A 212 -1.93 0.37 26.07
CA GLU A 212 -1.12 0.98 25.01
C GLU A 212 -1.73 0.78 23.62
N ILE A 213 -2.29 -0.41 23.36
CA ILE A 213 -3.02 -0.68 22.11
C ILE A 213 -4.29 0.17 22.01
N ALA A 214 -4.99 0.43 23.13
CA ALA A 214 -6.15 1.30 23.14
C ALA A 214 -5.78 2.76 22.81
N TYR A 215 -4.64 3.25 23.29
CA TYR A 215 -4.12 4.57 22.86
C TYR A 215 -3.85 4.63 21.35
N LEU A 216 -3.29 3.55 20.79
CA LEU A 216 -3.08 3.41 19.35
C LEU A 216 -4.39 3.43 18.56
N LYS A 217 -5.42 2.72 19.02
CA LYS A 217 -6.76 2.73 18.40
C LYS A 217 -7.37 4.14 18.43
N ASN A 218 -7.30 4.81 19.57
CA ASN A 218 -7.80 6.19 19.71
C ASN A 218 -7.12 7.15 18.74
N TYR A 219 -5.81 6.98 18.49
CA TYR A 219 -5.12 7.75 17.46
C TYR A 219 -5.70 7.45 16.07
N LEU A 220 -5.81 6.17 15.69
CA LEU A 220 -6.32 5.79 14.37
C LEU A 220 -7.73 6.33 14.10
N ASP A 221 -8.61 6.31 15.11
CA ASP A 221 -10.01 6.74 14.99
C ASP A 221 -10.21 8.26 14.97
N HIS A 222 -9.25 9.03 15.49
CA HIS A 222 -9.47 10.46 15.77
C HIS A 222 -8.43 11.42 15.16
N HIS A 223 -7.28 10.92 14.68
CA HIS A 223 -6.19 11.78 14.21
C HIS A 223 -6.58 12.71 13.05
N GLU A 224 -7.34 12.24 12.07
CA GLU A 224 -7.78 13.06 10.93
C GLU A 224 -8.67 14.23 11.39
N ARG A 225 -9.56 13.98 12.35
CA ARG A 225 -10.43 15.00 12.93
C ARG A 225 -9.62 16.04 13.73
N LEU A 226 -8.64 15.60 14.50
CA LEU A 226 -7.79 16.48 15.30
C LEU A 226 -6.80 17.30 14.46
N ALA A 227 -6.35 16.75 13.33
CA ALA A 227 -5.48 17.48 12.40
C ALA A 227 -6.16 18.72 11.79
N GLY A 228 -7.49 18.69 11.64
CA GLY A 228 -8.30 19.83 11.18
C GLY A 228 -8.55 20.91 12.24
N ASP A 229 -8.21 20.66 13.51
CA ASP A 229 -8.44 21.62 14.58
C ASP A 229 -7.44 22.80 14.53
N PRO A 230 -7.88 24.07 14.57
CA PRO A 230 -7.01 25.22 14.42
C PRO A 230 -6.00 25.43 15.57
N VAL A 231 -6.25 24.85 16.76
CA VAL A 231 -5.41 24.96 17.95
C VAL A 231 -4.52 23.72 18.10
N TYR A 232 -5.12 22.54 18.01
CA TYR A 232 -4.42 21.25 18.16
C TYR A 232 -3.70 20.80 16.90
N GLY A 233 -4.20 21.12 15.70
CA GLY A 233 -3.59 20.70 14.43
C GLY A 233 -2.15 21.19 14.25
N ARG A 234 -1.76 22.30 14.90
CA ARG A 234 -0.36 22.79 14.91
C ARG A 234 0.60 21.91 15.72
N HIS A 235 0.08 21.17 16.69
CA HIS A 235 0.84 20.26 17.56
C HIS A 235 0.66 18.79 17.17
N SER A 236 -0.33 18.49 16.32
CA SER A 236 -0.57 17.15 15.81
C SER A 236 0.58 16.76 14.87
N ARG A 237 1.40 15.81 15.31
CA ARG A 237 2.26 15.08 14.39
C ARG A 237 1.35 14.29 13.45
N ARG A 238 1.68 14.31 12.16
CA ARG A 238 0.84 13.66 11.14
C ARG A 238 0.94 12.13 11.25
N GLY A 239 2.16 11.60 11.34
CA GLY A 239 2.41 10.17 11.56
C GLY A 239 2.43 9.70 13.00
N TYR A 240 2.30 8.39 13.19
CA TYR A 240 2.39 7.72 14.47
C TYR A 240 3.28 6.49 14.38
N ARG A 241 4.23 6.37 15.32
CA ARG A 241 5.19 5.28 15.36
C ARG A 241 4.99 4.46 16.63
N ALA A 242 4.77 3.17 16.44
CA ALA A 242 4.68 2.21 17.51
C ALA A 242 5.89 1.27 17.49
N LEU A 243 6.43 0.97 18.66
CA LEU A 243 7.42 -0.09 18.84
C LEU A 243 6.78 -1.28 19.56
N PHE A 244 6.67 -2.41 18.89
CA PHE A 244 6.26 -3.68 19.47
C PHE A 244 7.50 -4.47 19.86
N HIS A 245 7.63 -4.86 21.12
CA HIS A 245 8.80 -5.62 21.54
C HIS A 245 8.45 -6.80 22.43
N GLY A 246 9.17 -7.91 22.25
CA GLY A 246 8.98 -9.11 23.06
C GLY A 246 9.41 -10.37 22.33
N PRO A 247 9.44 -11.52 23.00
CA PRO A 247 9.81 -12.80 22.38
C PRO A 247 8.97 -13.14 21.14
N PRO A 248 9.46 -14.00 20.23
CA PRO A 248 8.67 -14.50 19.12
C PRO A 248 7.41 -15.23 19.62
N GLY A 249 6.37 -15.27 18.79
CA GLY A 249 5.14 -16.03 19.10
C GLY A 249 4.20 -15.41 20.15
N THR A 250 4.45 -14.17 20.58
CA THR A 250 3.66 -13.45 21.60
C THR A 250 2.54 -12.57 21.03
N GLY A 251 2.30 -12.60 19.71
CA GLY A 251 1.16 -11.90 19.09
C GLY A 251 1.43 -10.51 18.50
N LYS A 252 2.69 -10.12 18.32
CA LYS A 252 3.08 -8.82 17.70
C LYS A 252 2.42 -8.60 16.32
N THR A 253 2.66 -9.54 15.40
CA THR A 253 2.13 -9.50 14.02
C THR A 253 0.60 -9.59 14.02
N LEU A 254 0.02 -10.47 14.84
CA LEU A 254 -1.44 -10.59 14.98
C LEU A 254 -2.07 -9.27 15.43
N THR A 255 -1.47 -8.60 16.42
CA THR A 255 -1.96 -7.30 16.92
C THR A 255 -1.92 -6.23 15.85
N ALA A 256 -0.84 -6.17 15.05
CA ALA A 256 -0.74 -5.24 13.93
C ALA A 256 -1.85 -5.50 12.89
N THR A 257 -2.10 -6.76 12.52
CA THR A 257 -3.17 -7.14 11.60
C THR A 257 -4.56 -6.78 12.14
N LEU A 258 -4.80 -7.01 13.44
CA LEU A 258 -6.07 -6.66 14.10
C LEU A 258 -6.29 -5.15 14.18
N LEU A 259 -5.23 -4.35 14.35
CA LEU A 259 -5.30 -2.89 14.26
C LEU A 259 -5.78 -2.44 12.89
N GLY A 260 -5.21 -2.99 11.81
CA GLY A 260 -5.67 -2.68 10.45
C GLY A 260 -7.11 -3.08 10.20
N LYS A 261 -7.51 -4.27 10.66
CA LYS A 261 -8.91 -4.74 10.57
C LYS A 261 -9.88 -3.83 11.34
N ALA A 262 -9.47 -3.27 12.46
CA ALA A 262 -10.32 -2.37 13.26
C ALA A 262 -10.65 -1.05 12.54
N VAL A 263 -9.76 -0.59 11.64
CA VAL A 263 -9.91 0.69 10.94
C VAL A 263 -10.01 0.55 9.42
N ASP A 264 -10.28 -0.67 8.94
CA ASP A 264 -10.39 -1.02 7.52
C ASP A 264 -9.20 -0.55 6.66
N LYS A 265 -7.99 -0.61 7.23
CA LYS A 265 -6.74 -0.24 6.55
C LYS A 265 -5.86 -1.47 6.30
N PRO A 266 -5.39 -1.70 5.06
CA PRO A 266 -4.42 -2.76 4.76
C PRO A 266 -3.14 -2.62 5.59
N VAL A 267 -2.63 -3.74 6.10
CA VAL A 267 -1.37 -3.80 6.84
C VAL A 267 -0.33 -4.50 5.96
N PHE A 268 0.74 -3.80 5.64
CA PHE A 268 1.83 -4.34 4.83
C PHE A 268 3.04 -4.64 5.70
N ARG A 269 3.44 -5.92 5.76
CA ARG A 269 4.72 -6.33 6.33
C ARG A 269 5.82 -6.03 5.33
N VAL A 270 6.73 -5.13 5.68
CA VAL A 270 7.89 -4.77 4.88
C VAL A 270 9.04 -5.72 5.19
N ASP A 271 9.62 -6.30 4.14
CA ASP A 271 10.78 -7.19 4.29
C ASP A 271 12.08 -6.36 4.33
N LEU A 272 12.61 -6.18 5.53
CA LEU A 272 13.84 -5.43 5.76
C LEU A 272 15.09 -6.12 5.20
N SER A 273 15.08 -7.45 5.04
CA SER A 273 16.23 -8.19 4.51
C SER A 273 16.47 -7.90 3.02
N MET A 274 15.38 -7.64 2.28
CA MET A 274 15.43 -7.19 0.89
C MET A 274 15.92 -5.74 0.79
N VAL A 275 15.52 -4.89 1.75
CA VAL A 275 15.88 -3.47 1.80
C VAL A 275 17.39 -3.23 1.97
N VAL A 276 18.08 -4.16 2.64
CA VAL A 276 19.52 -4.09 2.94
C VAL A 276 20.37 -4.89 1.94
N SER A 277 19.78 -5.40 0.85
CA SER A 277 20.45 -6.30 -0.10
C SER A 277 21.00 -5.63 -1.37
N LYS A 278 22.22 -6.05 -1.74
CA LYS A 278 23.05 -6.04 -3.00
C LYS A 278 22.85 -5.03 -4.15
N TRP A 279 21.73 -4.33 -4.28
CA TRP A 279 21.44 -3.41 -5.40
C TRP A 279 21.32 -1.98 -4.89
N ILE A 280 22.46 -1.31 -4.79
CA ILE A 280 22.57 0.08 -4.34
C ILE A 280 21.70 0.95 -5.28
N GLY A 281 20.70 1.64 -4.72
CA GLY A 281 19.83 2.60 -5.41
C GLY A 281 18.47 2.07 -5.93
N GLU A 282 18.38 0.86 -6.45
CA GLU A 282 17.09 0.29 -6.88
C GLU A 282 16.17 0.01 -5.69
N THR A 283 16.76 -0.45 -4.59
CA THR A 283 16.08 -0.73 -3.34
C THR A 283 15.54 0.54 -2.68
N GLU A 284 16.28 1.65 -2.70
CA GLU A 284 15.79 2.96 -2.20
C GLU A 284 14.62 3.48 -3.03
N LYS A 285 14.66 3.32 -4.35
CA LYS A 285 13.57 3.70 -5.24
C LYS A 285 12.31 2.90 -4.97
N ASN A 286 12.43 1.58 -4.82
CA ASN A 286 11.30 0.70 -4.54
C ASN A 286 10.72 0.95 -3.14
N LEU A 287 11.58 1.17 -2.14
CA LEU A 287 11.16 1.56 -0.79
C LEU A 287 10.50 2.94 -0.78
N SER A 288 11.03 3.92 -1.52
CA SER A 288 10.40 5.24 -1.67
C SER A 288 9.01 5.11 -2.24
N GLY A 289 8.85 4.36 -3.33
CA GLY A 289 7.57 4.09 -3.96
C GLY A 289 6.59 3.33 -3.06
N LEU A 290 7.07 2.43 -2.20
CA LEU A 290 6.24 1.77 -1.18
C LEU A 290 5.66 2.80 -0.20
N PHE A 291 6.49 3.67 0.37
CA PHE A 291 6.03 4.71 1.29
C PHE A 291 5.09 5.72 0.61
N ASP A 292 5.37 6.15 -0.62
CA ASP A 292 4.51 7.08 -1.36
C ASP A 292 3.11 6.46 -1.64
N ARG A 293 3.08 5.17 -1.97
CA ARG A 293 1.84 4.40 -2.10
C ARG A 293 1.12 4.22 -0.77
N ALA A 294 1.86 3.96 0.30
CA ALA A 294 1.29 3.82 1.62
C ALA A 294 0.66 5.12 2.10
N GLU A 295 1.31 6.26 1.85
CA GLU A 295 0.85 7.60 2.24
C GLU A 295 -0.42 7.98 1.49
N SER A 296 -0.43 7.81 0.16
CA SER A 296 -1.61 8.09 -0.66
C SER A 296 -2.83 7.21 -0.34
N LYS A 297 -2.62 6.02 0.25
CA LYS A 297 -3.69 5.05 0.54
C LYS A 297 -3.96 4.88 2.04
N GLY A 298 -3.24 5.59 2.90
CA GLY A 298 -3.33 5.46 4.36
C GLY A 298 -3.05 4.05 4.88
N TRP A 299 -2.11 3.33 4.27
CA TRP A 299 -1.77 1.95 4.69
C TRP A 299 -1.07 1.93 6.06
N ILE A 300 -1.12 0.79 6.73
CA ILE A 300 -0.30 0.56 7.93
C ILE A 300 0.95 -0.19 7.50
N LEU A 301 2.12 0.33 7.86
CA LEU A 301 3.40 -0.33 7.58
C LEU A 301 3.88 -1.06 8.82
N PHE A 302 4.11 -2.37 8.68
CA PHE A 302 4.64 -3.24 9.73
C PHE A 302 6.04 -3.70 9.36
N PHE A 303 7.02 -3.35 10.17
CA PHE A 303 8.42 -3.73 9.99
C PHE A 303 8.76 -4.80 11.02
N ASP A 304 8.83 -6.06 10.58
CA ASP A 304 9.21 -7.17 11.45
C ASP A 304 10.74 -7.28 11.55
N GLU A 305 11.23 -7.90 12.63
CA GLU A 305 12.68 -8.09 12.85
C GLU A 305 13.50 -6.78 12.76
N ALA A 306 12.92 -5.69 13.27
CA ALA A 306 13.52 -4.37 13.19
C ALA A 306 14.90 -4.30 13.85
N ASP A 307 15.27 -5.22 14.75
CA ASP A 307 16.63 -5.34 15.29
C ASP A 307 17.72 -5.49 14.23
N ALA A 308 17.41 -6.01 13.04
CA ALA A 308 18.35 -6.05 11.92
C ALA A 308 18.81 -4.65 11.47
N LEU A 309 17.98 -3.62 11.69
CA LEU A 309 18.32 -2.22 11.41
C LEU A 309 19.23 -1.60 12.49
N PHE A 310 19.27 -2.20 13.68
CA PHE A 310 19.89 -1.60 14.87
C PHE A 310 20.99 -2.45 15.49
N SER A 311 21.30 -3.62 14.91
CA SER A 311 22.42 -4.44 15.34
C SER A 311 23.66 -3.55 15.42
N LYS A 312 24.25 -3.46 16.63
CA LYS A 312 25.26 -2.48 17.05
C LYS A 312 26.10 -1.99 15.88
N ARG A 313 26.07 -0.69 15.63
CA ARG A 313 27.02 0.05 14.79
C ARG A 313 28.44 -0.43 15.12
N GLY A 314 28.93 -1.43 14.40
CA GLY A 314 30.29 -1.91 14.55
C GLY A 314 31.22 -0.78 14.21
N GLU A 315 32.38 -0.71 14.86
CA GLU A 315 33.47 0.16 14.41
C GLU A 315 33.65 -0.06 12.91
N VAL A 316 33.45 1.01 12.13
CA VAL A 316 33.54 1.01 10.67
C VAL A 316 34.93 0.52 10.28
N LYS A 317 35.05 -0.75 9.92
CA LYS A 317 36.32 -1.33 9.45
C LYS A 317 36.38 -1.38 7.94
N GLU A 318 35.23 -1.43 7.26
CA GLU A 318 35.16 -1.52 5.81
C GLU A 318 34.21 -0.49 5.19
N SER A 319 34.47 -0.14 3.92
CA SER A 319 33.61 0.79 3.16
C SER A 319 32.17 0.28 3.03
N ARG A 320 31.96 -1.04 3.07
CA ARG A 320 30.66 -1.70 3.02
C ARG A 320 29.77 -1.38 4.24
N ASP A 321 30.38 -1.18 5.41
CA ASP A 321 29.66 -0.81 6.65
C ASP A 321 29.13 0.63 6.61
N LYS A 322 29.78 1.52 5.85
CA LYS A 322 29.29 2.91 5.68
C LYS A 322 27.99 2.96 4.87
N TYR A 323 27.88 2.14 3.81
CA TYR A 323 26.69 2.10 2.96
C TYR A 323 25.48 1.50 3.71
N ALA A 324 25.67 0.42 4.47
CA ALA A 324 24.61 -0.17 5.29
C ALA A 324 24.05 0.81 6.35
N ASN A 325 24.92 1.63 6.94
CA ASN A 325 24.51 2.68 7.88
C ASN A 325 23.72 3.82 7.20
N GLN A 326 24.05 4.15 5.96
CA GLN A 326 23.33 5.16 5.17
C GLN A 326 21.92 4.69 4.79
N GLU A 327 21.79 3.45 4.33
CA GLU A 327 20.49 2.83 3.98
C GLU A 327 19.56 2.73 5.19
N THR A 328 20.11 2.32 6.34
CA THR A 328 19.38 2.32 7.61
C THR A 328 18.91 3.73 7.96
N SER A 329 19.79 4.74 7.84
CA SER A 329 19.43 6.13 8.14
C SER A 329 18.33 6.66 7.21
N PHE A 330 18.37 6.30 5.93
CA PHE A 330 17.34 6.62 4.95
C PHE A 330 15.99 5.99 5.33
N LEU A 331 15.96 4.69 5.64
CA LEU A 331 14.75 4.01 6.06
C LEU A 331 14.15 4.64 7.33
N LEU A 332 14.98 4.97 8.32
CA LEU A 332 14.53 5.64 9.53
C LEU A 332 13.93 7.02 9.24
N GLN A 333 14.55 7.79 8.34
CA GLN A 333 14.01 9.06 7.90
C GLN A 333 12.65 8.89 7.20
N ARG A 334 12.47 7.84 6.38
CA ARG A 334 11.17 7.54 5.75
C ARG A 334 10.13 7.13 6.77
N VAL A 335 10.49 6.31 7.76
CA VAL A 335 9.61 5.97 8.90
C VAL A 335 9.20 7.21 9.69
N GLU A 336 10.08 8.18 9.86
CA GLU A 336 9.80 9.42 10.60
C GLU A 336 8.92 10.41 9.85
N ASN A 337 9.06 10.45 8.52
CA ASN A 337 8.30 11.33 7.65
C ASN A 337 7.00 10.70 7.14
N TYR A 338 6.71 9.45 7.54
CA TYR A 338 5.48 8.79 7.13
C TYR A 338 4.29 9.32 7.92
N ASP A 339 3.32 9.91 7.21
CA ASP A 339 2.12 10.52 7.81
C ASP A 339 1.09 9.48 8.32
N GLY A 340 1.31 8.17 8.09
CA GLY A 340 0.44 7.09 8.58
C GLY A 340 0.96 6.37 9.84
N LEU A 341 0.33 5.23 10.18
CA LEU A 341 0.79 4.37 11.26
C LEU A 341 1.93 3.46 10.80
N CYS A 342 3.07 3.58 11.47
CA CYS A 342 4.24 2.73 11.29
C CYS A 342 4.49 1.91 12.56
N ILE A 343 4.53 0.59 12.44
CA ILE A 343 4.75 -0.33 13.56
C ILE A 343 6.09 -1.05 13.32
N LEU A 344 7.04 -0.88 14.23
CA LEU A 344 8.30 -1.62 14.23
C LEU A 344 8.22 -2.71 15.27
N ALA A 345 8.49 -3.96 14.90
CA ALA A 345 8.53 -5.10 15.80
C ALA A 345 9.95 -5.61 15.99
N THR A 346 10.35 -5.87 17.23
CA THR A 346 11.67 -6.46 17.54
C THR A 346 11.59 -7.49 18.65
N ASN A 347 12.48 -8.48 18.60
CA ASN A 347 12.67 -9.42 19.69
C ASN A 347 13.65 -8.88 20.77
N PHE A 348 14.48 -7.88 20.45
CA PHE A 348 15.61 -7.45 21.30
C PHE A 348 15.57 -5.95 21.61
N ARG A 349 14.61 -5.50 22.43
CA ARG A 349 14.50 -4.08 22.83
C ARG A 349 15.80 -3.51 23.41
N GLN A 350 16.55 -4.30 24.18
CA GLN A 350 17.80 -3.85 24.81
C GLN A 350 18.89 -3.43 23.83
N ASN A 351 18.79 -3.84 22.56
CA ASN A 351 19.73 -3.46 21.51
C ASN A 351 19.40 -2.09 20.89
N LEU A 352 18.21 -1.55 21.16
CA LEU A 352 17.80 -0.23 20.67
C LEU A 352 18.38 0.88 21.54
N ASP A 353 18.94 1.90 20.90
CA ASP A 353 19.43 3.06 21.63
C ASP A 353 18.27 3.90 22.22
N LYS A 354 18.58 4.68 23.27
CA LYS A 354 17.60 5.54 23.95
C LYS A 354 17.13 6.71 23.06
N ALA A 355 17.94 7.17 22.12
CA ALA A 355 17.60 8.31 21.26
C ALA A 355 16.51 7.94 20.25
N PHE A 356 16.57 6.72 19.72
CA PHE A 356 15.64 6.12 18.81
C PHE A 356 14.33 5.76 19.52
N THR A 357 14.43 5.16 20.70
CA THR A 357 13.25 4.81 21.51
C THR A 357 12.37 6.04 21.82
N ARG A 358 12.96 7.24 21.95
CA ARG A 358 12.22 8.50 22.17
C ARG A 358 11.42 9.00 20.96
N ARG A 359 11.63 8.42 19.77
CA ARG A 359 10.94 8.80 18.53
C ARG A 359 9.61 8.09 18.35
N PHE A 360 9.34 7.06 19.16
CA PHE A 360 8.06 6.34 19.17
C PHE A 360 7.07 7.01 20.10
N GLU A 361 5.83 7.13 19.63
CA GLU A 361 4.70 7.62 20.41
C GLU A 361 4.19 6.54 21.39
N SER A 362 4.21 5.26 21.00
CA SER A 362 3.88 4.13 21.87
C SER A 362 4.92 3.02 21.82
N ILE A 363 5.12 2.38 22.98
CA ILE A 363 6.00 1.22 23.13
C ILE A 363 5.19 0.11 23.81
N VAL A 364 4.82 -0.90 23.04
CA VAL A 364 3.99 -2.02 23.49
C VAL A 364 4.87 -3.23 23.80
N ALA A 365 4.79 -3.70 25.05
CA ALA A 365 5.50 -4.89 25.50
C ALA A 365 4.64 -6.14 25.29
N PHE A 366 5.22 -7.16 24.66
CA PHE A 366 4.62 -8.47 24.45
C PHE A 366 5.39 -9.49 25.28
N THR A 367 4.94 -9.74 26.51
CA THR A 367 5.58 -10.70 27.41
C THR A 367 5.08 -12.12 27.14
N PRO A 368 5.85 -13.16 27.49
CA PRO A 368 5.33 -14.52 27.54
C PRO A 368 4.05 -14.56 28.39
N PRO A 369 3.02 -15.33 27.97
CA PRO A 369 1.76 -15.41 28.69
C PRO A 369 1.94 -16.09 30.04
N THR A 370 1.26 -15.59 31.06
CA THR A 370 1.11 -16.21 32.38
C THR A 370 0.31 -17.52 32.30
N THR A 371 0.30 -18.31 33.37
CA THR A 371 -0.51 -19.54 33.44
C THR A 371 -1.98 -19.31 33.14
N ALA A 372 -2.57 -18.23 33.66
CA ALA A 372 -3.97 -17.89 33.42
C ALA A 372 -4.22 -17.50 31.95
N GLU A 373 -3.32 -16.72 31.35
CA GLU A 373 -3.40 -16.33 29.94
C GLU A 373 -3.18 -17.53 29.01
N ARG A 374 -2.25 -18.44 29.33
CA ARG A 374 -2.06 -19.70 28.58
C ARG A 374 -3.30 -20.57 28.63
N LEU A 375 -3.95 -20.71 29.78
CA LEU A 375 -5.20 -21.44 29.90
C LEU A 375 -6.30 -20.83 29.02
N ALA A 376 -6.43 -19.50 29.02
CA ALA A 376 -7.35 -18.79 28.14
C ALA A 376 -7.04 -19.02 26.65
N LEU A 377 -5.76 -18.99 26.27
CA LEU A 377 -5.31 -19.29 24.90
C LEU A 377 -5.66 -20.73 24.49
N TRP A 378 -5.42 -21.72 25.34
CA TRP A 378 -5.81 -23.12 25.07
C TRP A 378 -7.32 -23.24 24.80
N HIS A 379 -8.16 -22.65 25.65
CA HIS A 379 -9.60 -22.69 25.45
C HIS A 379 -10.05 -22.01 24.15
N LYS A 380 -9.44 -20.88 23.79
CA LYS A 380 -9.79 -20.13 22.57
C LYS A 380 -9.33 -20.81 21.28
N MET A 381 -8.19 -21.51 21.32
CA MET A 381 -7.55 -22.07 20.13
C MET A 381 -7.95 -23.52 19.84
N LEU A 382 -8.56 -24.22 20.80
CA LEU A 382 -9.01 -25.59 20.58
C LEU A 382 -10.18 -25.63 19.58
N PRO A 383 -10.07 -26.43 18.51
CA PRO A 383 -11.14 -26.51 17.53
C PRO A 383 -12.31 -27.31 18.08
N GLU A 384 -13.53 -26.82 17.86
CA GLU A 384 -14.76 -27.54 18.24
C GLU A 384 -14.87 -28.93 17.58
N SER A 385 -14.23 -29.11 16.43
CA SER A 385 -14.22 -30.37 15.68
C SER A 385 -13.39 -31.48 16.33
N HIS A 386 -12.50 -31.15 17.27
CA HIS A 386 -11.66 -32.13 17.96
C HIS A 386 -11.67 -31.85 19.47
N PRO A 387 -12.71 -32.30 20.20
CA PRO A 387 -12.83 -32.05 21.62
C PRO A 387 -11.72 -32.74 22.42
N LEU A 388 -11.53 -32.30 23.66
CA LEU A 388 -10.61 -32.98 24.58
C LEU A 388 -11.21 -34.31 25.04
N ALA A 389 -10.37 -35.33 25.19
CA ALA A 389 -10.76 -36.59 25.80
C ALA A 389 -11.13 -36.40 27.29
N GLU A 390 -11.91 -37.33 27.85
CA GLU A 390 -12.23 -37.33 29.27
C GLU A 390 -10.95 -37.38 30.13
N GLY A 391 -10.86 -36.50 31.14
CA GLY A 391 -9.73 -36.43 32.07
C GLY A 391 -8.56 -35.53 31.64
N VAL A 392 -8.64 -34.85 30.49
CA VAL A 392 -7.62 -33.86 30.11
C VAL A 392 -7.74 -32.58 30.95
N ASP A 393 -6.71 -32.29 31.75
CA ASP A 393 -6.64 -31.06 32.56
C ASP A 393 -5.78 -29.99 31.87
N LEU A 394 -6.43 -29.07 31.15
CA LEU A 394 -5.75 -27.92 30.54
C LEU A 394 -5.13 -26.98 31.57
N ARG A 395 -5.66 -26.90 32.79
CA ARG A 395 -5.09 -26.04 33.83
C ARG A 395 -3.74 -26.59 34.27
N ALA A 396 -3.61 -27.91 34.42
CA ALA A 396 -2.33 -28.56 34.67
C ALA A 396 -1.36 -28.34 33.51
N ILE A 397 -1.78 -28.56 32.27
CA ILE A 397 -0.95 -28.32 31.07
C ILE A 397 -0.46 -26.86 31.00
N ALA A 398 -1.35 -25.90 31.20
CA ALA A 398 -1.01 -24.48 31.18
C ALA A 398 -0.07 -24.07 32.32
N ALA A 399 -0.17 -24.73 33.48
CA ALA A 399 0.71 -24.47 34.63
C ALA A 399 2.11 -25.07 34.43
N THR A 400 2.20 -26.28 33.91
CA THR A 400 3.46 -27.02 33.75
C THR A 400 4.28 -26.52 32.57
N TYR A 401 3.64 -26.22 31.43
CA TYR A 401 4.35 -25.90 30.19
C TYR A 401 4.30 -24.40 29.87
N GLU A 402 5.46 -23.76 29.96
CA GLU A 402 5.66 -22.34 29.63
C GLU A 402 5.85 -22.13 28.12
N VAL A 403 4.75 -22.11 27.38
CA VAL A 403 4.74 -21.96 25.91
C VAL A 403 4.15 -20.63 25.46
N SER A 404 4.60 -20.13 24.30
CA SER A 404 4.04 -18.93 23.67
C SER A 404 2.68 -19.23 23.01
N GLY A 405 1.92 -18.19 22.65
CA GLY A 405 0.64 -18.37 21.94
C GLY A 405 0.82 -19.06 20.58
N ALA A 406 1.90 -18.75 19.85
CA ALA A 406 2.22 -19.44 18.60
C ALA A 406 2.58 -20.92 18.83
N SER A 407 3.33 -21.22 19.89
CA SER A 407 3.70 -22.59 20.25
C SER A 407 2.44 -23.39 20.68
N ILE A 408 1.49 -22.78 21.38
CA ILE A 408 0.18 -23.41 21.69
C ILE A 408 -0.59 -23.72 20.41
N ALA A 409 -0.74 -22.76 19.49
CA ALA A 409 -1.43 -22.96 18.21
C ALA A 409 -0.77 -24.07 17.37
N ASN A 410 0.56 -24.13 17.35
CA ASN A 410 1.31 -25.20 16.69
C ASN A 410 1.09 -26.55 17.35
N ALA A 411 1.12 -26.62 18.68
CA ALA A 411 0.89 -27.85 19.42
C ALA A 411 -0.52 -28.39 19.17
N ILE A 412 -1.55 -27.54 19.18
CA ILE A 412 -2.93 -27.92 18.84
C ILE A 412 -2.99 -28.45 17.41
N ARG A 413 -2.46 -27.71 16.43
CA ARG A 413 -2.46 -28.13 15.03
C ARG A 413 -1.79 -29.49 14.83
N HIS A 414 -0.65 -29.70 15.49
CA HIS A 414 0.06 -30.95 15.45
C HIS A 414 -0.75 -32.09 16.07
N ALA A 415 -1.31 -31.88 17.26
CA ALA A 415 -2.16 -32.87 17.92
C ALA A 415 -3.39 -33.22 17.07
N VAL A 416 -4.05 -32.24 16.46
CA VAL A 416 -5.17 -32.48 15.54
C VAL A 416 -4.75 -33.31 14.34
N TYR A 417 -3.60 -33.01 13.71
CA TYR A 417 -3.11 -33.81 12.58
C TYR A 417 -2.83 -35.26 12.95
N GLU A 418 -2.25 -35.51 14.11
CA GLU A 418 -2.03 -36.88 14.56
C GLU A 418 -3.35 -37.61 14.92
N ALA A 419 -4.32 -36.91 15.50
CA ALA A 419 -5.65 -37.47 15.79
C ALA A 419 -6.37 -37.87 14.49
N VAL A 420 -6.39 -36.97 13.50
CA VAL A 420 -6.95 -37.25 12.16
C VAL A 420 -6.24 -38.43 11.49
N ALA A 421 -4.91 -38.49 11.57
CA ALA A 421 -4.13 -39.61 11.02
C ALA A 421 -4.47 -40.95 11.70
N ALA A 422 -4.71 -40.94 13.01
CA ALA A 422 -5.16 -42.09 13.78
C ALA A 422 -6.67 -42.41 13.62
N ARG A 423 -7.42 -41.55 12.89
CA ARG A 423 -8.89 -41.59 12.77
C ARG A 423 -9.60 -41.45 14.11
N GLU A 424 -9.03 -40.67 15.00
CA GLU A 424 -9.60 -40.30 16.31
C GLU A 424 -10.12 -38.86 16.26
N LEU A 425 -11.17 -38.58 17.02
CA LEU A 425 -11.74 -37.23 17.14
C LEU A 425 -11.24 -36.49 18.37
N GLU A 426 -10.87 -37.22 19.43
CA GLU A 426 -10.53 -36.62 20.72
C GLU A 426 -9.03 -36.33 20.86
N LEU A 427 -8.70 -35.23 21.52
CA LEU A 427 -7.34 -34.86 21.88
C LEU A 427 -7.03 -35.37 23.28
N THR A 428 -6.12 -36.34 23.38
CA THR A 428 -5.68 -36.90 24.67
C THR A 428 -4.52 -36.12 25.28
N THR A 429 -4.33 -36.24 26.60
CA THR A 429 -3.22 -35.61 27.33
C THR A 429 -1.87 -35.98 26.72
N HIS A 430 -1.64 -37.27 26.42
CA HIS A 430 -0.41 -37.75 25.80
C HIS A 430 -0.13 -37.07 24.45
N ARG A 431 -1.17 -36.90 23.63
CA ARG A 431 -1.05 -36.25 22.32
C ARG A 431 -0.68 -34.77 22.44
N LEU A 432 -1.32 -34.06 23.36
CA LEU A 432 -0.99 -32.67 23.66
C LEU A 432 0.43 -32.53 24.21
N GLN A 433 0.83 -33.38 25.16
CA GLN A 433 2.19 -33.36 25.72
C GLN A 433 3.26 -33.67 24.68
N SER A 434 3.02 -34.66 23.80
CA SER A 434 3.90 -34.97 22.67
C SER A 434 4.04 -33.76 21.73
N ALA A 435 2.93 -33.11 21.39
CA ALA A 435 2.94 -31.93 20.54
C ALA A 435 3.69 -30.74 21.19
N ILE A 436 3.49 -30.52 22.50
CA ILE A 436 4.22 -29.49 23.27
C ILE A 436 5.72 -29.82 23.32
N ARG A 437 6.09 -31.08 23.52
CA ARG A 437 7.49 -31.53 23.52
C ARG A 437 8.20 -31.15 22.24
N ARG A 438 7.55 -31.34 21.09
CA ARG A 438 8.10 -30.91 19.79
C ARG A 438 8.32 -29.40 19.71
N GLU A 439 7.48 -28.58 20.32
CA GLU A 439 7.69 -27.12 20.35
C GLU A 439 8.86 -26.74 21.27
N TYR A 440 9.03 -27.42 22.41
CA TYR A 440 10.22 -27.26 23.26
C TYR A 440 11.51 -27.62 22.52
N GLU A 441 11.51 -28.75 21.81
CA GLU A 441 12.66 -29.20 21.01
C GLU A 441 13.01 -28.21 19.89
N LYS A 442 12.00 -27.62 19.21
CA LYS A 442 12.24 -26.58 18.19
C LYS A 442 12.83 -25.30 18.75
N GLU A 443 12.53 -24.99 20.01
CA GLU A 443 13.03 -23.81 20.71
C GLU A 443 14.38 -24.09 21.44
N ASP A 444 14.97 -25.27 21.27
CA ASP A 444 16.15 -25.74 22.01
C ASP A 444 15.98 -25.66 23.54
N ARG A 445 14.74 -25.88 24.03
CA ARG A 445 14.38 -25.82 25.45
C ARG A 445 14.23 -27.22 26.03
N MET A 446 14.67 -27.38 27.27
CA MET A 446 14.47 -28.62 28.02
C MET A 446 12.99 -28.81 28.37
N PHE A 447 12.43 -29.96 27.98
CA PHE A 447 11.06 -30.33 28.34
C PHE A 447 10.98 -30.62 29.85
N PRO A 448 10.01 -30.05 30.59
CA PRO A 448 9.81 -30.36 32.01
C PRO A 448 9.57 -31.86 32.19
N ALA A 449 10.32 -32.51 33.09
CA ALA A 449 10.12 -33.92 33.40
C ALA A 449 8.74 -34.14 34.06
N ASP A 450 8.15 -35.32 33.79
CA ASP A 450 6.79 -35.71 34.21
C ASP A 450 6.59 -35.77 35.74
#